data_AF-A0A7X4JI34-F1
#
_entry.id   AF-A0A7X4JI34-F1
#
_cell.length_a   1.000
_cell.length_b   1.000
_cell.length_c   1.000
_cell.angle_alpha   90.00
_cell.angle_beta   90.00
_cell.angle_gamma   90.00
#
_symmetry.space_group_name_H-M   'P 1'
#
loop_
_entity.id
_entity.type
_entity.pdbx_description
1 polymer ?
#
loop_
_entity_poly.entity_id
_entity_poly.type
_entity_poly.pdbx_seq_one_letter_code
_entity_poly.pdbx_strand_id
1 'polypeptide(L)'
;MNPPGNPEIVPRPLGAPGSLSHAALDPAGPGFLPLASHLSATRVPPPRRARLGPDAFGVSGPGVRPRLVSVLRGEGTFVTTGHQPVLLLGPLYVLYKALTAIALSARLERTLGAPVIPLFWIASDDHDWAEVGGTAILDRADAPRTLALPAPPGGERRSVGSHVLDGPAMEVLDALPEIVPESEFTAHYLELVRDAYAEGRSMSAAFARLLAGVLGDRGYAWLDAARPEVRRAAAPLYRRLLSDWDGTVEAEAAGARALRVSGFEPPIPPVEDALPLFFDEGGGRHRVRRDGMTPPEAWLERLESAPEGFSPNVASRPALESCLLPVTATVLGPGEIAYWSQLGALFDALDVPLPSVQPRAAWTLVEARTRRILERTDLSAQDLAMGAEPAVQRLTREARPERVERALDRFREGAEADMTAIEAAVAEDVPG
;
A
#
# COMPACT_ATOMS: atom_id res chain seq x y z
N MET A 1 10.64 -15.77 -35.21
CA MET A 1 9.85 -15.63 -33.98
C MET A 1 9.16 -14.29 -34.04
N ASN A 2 7.83 -14.23 -33.99
CA ASN A 2 7.14 -12.96 -33.78
C ASN A 2 7.59 -12.41 -32.43
N PRO A 3 7.90 -11.10 -32.31
CA PRO A 3 8.20 -10.53 -31.00
C PRO A 3 7.04 -10.87 -30.05
N PRO A 4 7.32 -11.26 -28.80
CA PRO A 4 6.25 -11.46 -27.83
C PRO A 4 5.44 -10.17 -27.78
N GLY A 5 4.16 -10.25 -28.17
CA GLY A 5 3.29 -9.07 -28.13
C GLY A 5 3.28 -8.51 -26.71
N ASN A 6 3.34 -7.18 -26.60
CA ASN A 6 3.35 -6.53 -25.29
C ASN A 6 2.17 -7.02 -24.42
N PRO A 7 2.40 -7.20 -23.11
CA PRO A 7 1.32 -7.57 -22.21
C PRO A 7 0.26 -6.47 -22.21
N GLU A 8 -0.99 -6.88 -22.03
CA GLU A 8 -2.13 -5.97 -21.95
C GLU A 8 -2.36 -5.57 -20.50
N ILE A 9 -2.74 -4.32 -20.31
CA ILE A 9 -3.07 -3.76 -19.00
C ILE A 9 -4.58 -3.61 -18.96
N VAL A 10 -5.24 -4.47 -18.18
CA VAL A 10 -6.70 -4.39 -17.98
C VAL A 10 -6.97 -3.58 -16.71
N PRO A 11 -7.62 -2.40 -16.78
CA PRO A 11 -8.02 -1.65 -15.59
C PRO A 11 -9.17 -2.33 -14.86
N ARG A 12 -9.18 -2.19 -13.53
CA ARG A 12 -10.26 -2.66 -12.65
C ARG A 12 -10.71 -1.55 -11.70
N PRO A 13 -11.96 -1.59 -11.19
CA PRO A 13 -12.37 -0.72 -10.09
C PRO A 13 -11.48 -0.94 -8.86
N LEU A 14 -11.12 0.14 -8.16
CA LEU A 14 -10.39 0.05 -6.90
C LEU A 14 -11.38 -0.16 -5.75
N GLY A 15 -11.19 -1.22 -4.98
CA GLY A 15 -12.10 -1.61 -3.89
C GLY A 15 -13.32 -2.40 -4.40
N ALA A 16 -13.81 -3.31 -3.57
CA ALA A 16 -15.04 -4.05 -3.87
C ALA A 16 -16.28 -3.15 -3.68
N PRO A 17 -17.36 -3.33 -4.47
CA PRO A 17 -18.65 -2.69 -4.19
C PRO A 17 -19.07 -2.93 -2.73
N GLY A 18 -19.54 -1.89 -2.06
CA GLY A 18 -19.91 -1.93 -0.63
C GLY A 18 -18.74 -1.90 0.35
N SER A 19 -17.48 -1.91 -0.11
CA SER A 19 -16.33 -1.71 0.79
C SER A 19 -16.19 -0.26 1.23
N LEU A 20 -15.60 -0.04 2.41
CA LEU A 20 -15.28 1.31 2.92
C LEU A 20 -14.44 2.12 1.93
N SER A 21 -13.45 1.48 1.29
CA SER A 21 -12.60 2.14 0.28
C SER A 21 -13.38 2.66 -0.93
N HIS A 22 -14.44 1.94 -1.34
CA HIS A 22 -15.30 2.37 -2.44
C HIS A 22 -16.19 3.53 -2.00
N ALA A 23 -16.83 3.40 -0.83
CA ALA A 23 -17.68 4.44 -0.25
C ALA A 23 -16.93 5.75 0.06
N ALA A 24 -15.67 5.64 0.48
CA ALA A 24 -14.82 6.80 0.77
C ALA A 24 -14.43 7.60 -0.49
N LEU A 25 -14.41 6.96 -1.67
CA LEU A 25 -14.13 7.62 -2.94
C LEU A 25 -15.38 8.16 -3.64
N ASP A 26 -16.57 7.71 -3.21
CA ASP A 26 -17.85 8.09 -3.82
C ASP A 26 -18.20 9.55 -3.45
N PRO A 27 -18.25 10.48 -4.43
CA PRO A 27 -18.63 11.87 -4.19
C PRO A 27 -20.07 12.03 -3.67
N ALA A 28 -20.94 11.05 -3.94
CA ALA A 28 -22.32 11.00 -3.45
C ALA A 28 -22.46 10.17 -2.16
N GLY A 29 -21.35 9.57 -1.69
CA GLY A 29 -21.30 8.77 -0.48
C GLY A 29 -21.41 9.62 0.80
N PRO A 30 -21.33 8.98 1.98
CA PRO A 30 -21.47 9.64 3.29
C PRO A 30 -20.41 10.72 3.62
N GLY A 31 -19.49 11.04 2.70
CA GLY A 31 -18.64 12.23 2.80
C GLY A 31 -17.44 12.11 3.75
N PHE A 32 -16.91 10.91 3.98
CA PHE A 32 -15.78 10.70 4.92
C PHE A 32 -14.45 11.27 4.46
N LEU A 33 -14.21 11.27 3.14
CA LEU A 33 -13.13 12.02 2.53
C LEU A 33 -13.79 13.20 1.83
N PRO A 34 -14.00 14.33 2.54
CA PRO A 34 -14.59 15.50 1.94
C PRO A 34 -13.58 16.04 0.93
N LEU A 35 -13.83 15.78 -0.35
CA LEU A 35 -13.20 16.40 -1.52
C LEU A 35 -11.82 15.86 -1.95
N ALA A 36 -11.76 15.57 -3.26
CA ALA A 36 -10.57 15.42 -4.11
C ALA A 36 -10.11 14.01 -4.48
N SER A 37 -11.04 13.09 -4.78
CA SER A 37 -10.78 12.06 -5.81
C SER A 37 -10.82 12.65 -7.23
N HIS A 38 -11.47 13.81 -7.41
CA HIS A 38 -11.44 14.56 -8.67
C HIS A 38 -10.30 15.56 -8.72
N LEU A 39 -9.51 15.51 -9.80
CA LEU A 39 -8.40 16.44 -10.06
C LEU A 39 -8.80 17.91 -10.04
N SER A 40 -10.05 18.23 -10.40
CA SER A 40 -10.58 19.60 -10.38
C SER A 40 -10.78 20.14 -8.96
N ALA A 41 -10.85 19.27 -7.96
CA ALA A 41 -10.98 19.64 -6.54
C ALA A 41 -9.65 19.60 -5.79
N THR A 42 -8.57 19.12 -6.43
CA THR A 42 -7.23 19.10 -5.84
C THR A 42 -6.73 20.54 -5.63
N ARG A 43 -6.48 20.92 -4.37
CA ARG A 43 -5.99 22.24 -4.00
C ARG A 43 -4.51 22.19 -3.68
N VAL A 44 -3.77 23.19 -4.14
CA VAL A 44 -2.37 23.37 -3.73
C VAL A 44 -2.37 23.82 -2.27
N PRO A 45 -1.63 23.14 -1.38
CA PRO A 45 -1.46 23.64 -0.02
C PRO A 45 -0.79 25.02 -0.06
N PRO A 46 -1.03 25.90 0.92
CA PRO A 46 -0.35 27.19 0.98
C PRO A 46 1.18 27.02 0.85
N PRO A 47 1.86 27.88 0.08
CA PRO A 47 3.31 27.86 -0.03
C PRO A 47 3.96 27.83 1.35
N ARG A 48 4.72 26.77 1.62
CA ARG A 48 5.51 26.65 2.85
C ARG A 48 6.85 26.02 2.54
N ARG A 49 7.87 26.47 3.27
CA ARG A 49 9.18 25.83 3.24
C ARG A 49 9.08 24.47 3.90
N ALA A 50 9.62 23.46 3.24
CA ALA A 50 9.75 22.14 3.83
C ALA A 50 10.73 22.17 5.00
N ARG A 51 10.53 21.27 5.97
CA ARG A 51 11.42 21.14 7.15
C ARG A 51 12.68 20.32 6.86
N LEU A 52 12.82 19.82 5.62
CA LEU A 52 13.89 18.94 5.18
C LEU A 52 14.75 19.62 4.12
N GLY A 53 16.06 19.41 4.20
CA GLY A 53 17.00 19.78 3.14
C GLY A 53 16.97 18.80 1.97
N PRO A 54 17.49 19.18 0.80
CA PRO A 54 17.47 18.31 -0.38
C PRO A 54 18.19 16.99 -0.09
N ASP A 55 19.29 16.96 0.66
CA ASP A 55 20.07 15.74 0.94
C ASP A 55 19.31 14.66 1.74
N ALA A 56 18.12 14.97 2.27
CA ALA A 56 17.21 13.99 2.82
C ALA A 56 16.63 13.03 1.75
N PHE A 57 16.61 13.47 0.48
CA PHE A 57 15.94 12.77 -0.62
C PHE A 57 16.94 12.14 -1.59
N GLY A 58 16.61 10.94 -2.05
CA GLY A 58 17.16 10.42 -3.30
C GLY A 58 16.32 10.89 -4.50
N VAL A 59 16.92 10.91 -5.68
CA VAL A 59 16.28 11.40 -6.91
C VAL A 59 16.61 10.52 -8.11
N SER A 60 15.63 10.32 -8.99
CA SER A 60 15.81 9.59 -10.25
C SER A 60 16.30 10.54 -11.33
N GLY A 61 17.61 10.73 -11.45
CA GLY A 61 18.22 11.54 -12.50
C GLY A 61 18.56 12.98 -12.10
N PRO A 62 19.48 13.63 -12.84
CA PRO A 62 20.07 14.91 -12.45
C PRO A 62 19.10 16.09 -12.51
N GLY A 63 18.08 16.03 -13.38
CA GLY A 63 17.10 17.11 -13.57
C GLY A 63 16.10 17.29 -12.42
N VAL A 64 15.97 16.30 -11.54
CA VAL A 64 15.00 16.34 -10.44
C VAL A 64 15.49 17.23 -9.29
N ARG A 65 16.79 17.23 -9.02
CA ARG A 65 17.35 17.92 -7.84
C ARG A 65 17.10 19.44 -7.84
N PRO A 66 17.32 20.19 -8.94
CA PRO A 66 16.97 21.61 -8.96
C PRO A 66 15.48 21.87 -8.70
N ARG A 67 14.60 21.04 -9.28
CA ARG A 67 13.14 21.12 -9.05
C ARG A 67 12.80 20.83 -7.59
N LEU A 68 13.43 19.82 -6.99
CA LEU A 68 13.25 19.49 -5.58
C LEU A 68 13.58 20.69 -4.69
N VAL A 69 14.69 21.36 -4.94
CA VAL A 69 15.08 22.56 -4.19
C VAL A 69 14.01 23.67 -4.30
N SER A 70 13.43 23.89 -5.48
CA SER A 70 12.34 24.84 -5.69
C SER A 70 11.08 24.46 -4.88
N VAL A 71 10.65 23.19 -4.92
CA VAL A 71 9.54 22.69 -4.10
C VAL A 71 9.80 22.89 -2.61
N LEU A 72 10.99 22.54 -2.10
CA LEU A 72 11.35 22.70 -0.69
C LEU A 72 11.39 24.18 -0.24
N ARG A 73 11.56 25.12 -1.18
CA ARG A 73 11.49 26.58 -0.93
C ARG A 73 10.06 27.13 -0.92
N GLY A 74 9.06 26.31 -1.23
CA GLY A 74 7.65 26.69 -1.28
C GLY A 74 7.17 27.13 -2.66
N GLU A 75 7.94 26.87 -3.72
CA GLU A 75 7.60 27.24 -5.10
C GLU A 75 6.85 26.11 -5.84
N GLY A 76 6.54 25.01 -5.17
CA GLY A 76 5.83 23.88 -5.75
C GLY A 76 5.32 22.91 -4.68
N THR A 77 4.94 21.71 -5.10
CA THR A 77 4.30 20.72 -4.23
C THR A 77 4.70 19.30 -4.60
N PHE A 78 4.38 18.34 -3.72
CA PHE A 78 4.54 16.92 -3.95
C PHE A 78 3.21 16.24 -4.26
N VAL A 79 3.28 15.19 -5.09
CA VAL A 79 2.33 14.08 -5.09
C VAL A 79 3.01 12.91 -4.43
N THR A 80 2.47 12.43 -3.33
CA THR A 80 3.11 11.36 -2.56
C THR A 80 2.49 10.01 -2.86
N THR A 81 3.26 8.96 -2.62
CA THR A 81 2.79 7.58 -2.45
C THR A 81 3.79 6.90 -1.55
N GLY A 82 3.45 5.77 -0.93
CA GLY A 82 4.44 5.04 -0.15
C GLY A 82 4.16 3.56 -0.03
N HIS A 83 5.18 2.85 0.46
CA HIS A 83 5.08 1.47 0.91
C HIS A 83 6.26 1.12 1.83
N GLN A 84 6.12 0.02 2.57
CA GLN A 84 7.25 -0.55 3.32
C GLN A 84 8.31 -1.06 2.34
N PRO A 85 9.58 -1.16 2.77
CA PRO A 85 10.69 -1.59 1.92
C PRO A 85 10.70 -3.12 1.69
N VAL A 86 9.63 -3.68 1.12
CA VAL A 86 9.46 -5.13 0.92
C VAL A 86 10.53 -5.72 0.00
N LEU A 87 10.96 -6.95 0.28
CA LEU A 87 11.91 -7.72 -0.53
C LEU A 87 11.52 -7.71 -2.03
N LEU A 88 12.48 -7.39 -2.90
CA LEU A 88 12.34 -7.34 -4.36
C LEU A 88 11.17 -6.46 -4.86
N LEU A 89 10.87 -5.37 -4.13
CA LEU A 89 9.73 -4.48 -4.37
C LEU A 89 8.35 -5.09 -4.08
N GLY A 90 8.30 -6.34 -3.62
CA GLY A 90 7.09 -7.02 -3.20
C GLY A 90 6.01 -7.08 -4.30
N PRO A 91 4.73 -6.84 -3.97
CA PRO A 91 3.63 -6.92 -4.92
C PRO A 91 3.65 -5.81 -5.97
N LEU A 92 3.19 -6.11 -7.18
CA LEU A 92 3.19 -5.19 -8.34
C LEU A 92 2.52 -3.82 -8.06
N TYR A 93 1.61 -3.74 -7.10
CA TYR A 93 0.94 -2.49 -6.78
C TYR A 93 1.89 -1.42 -6.21
N VAL A 94 3.09 -1.80 -5.74
CA VAL A 94 4.15 -0.86 -5.34
C VAL A 94 4.62 -0.04 -6.54
N LEU A 95 4.84 -0.70 -7.67
CA LEU A 95 5.18 -0.04 -8.93
C LEU A 95 3.98 0.74 -9.46
N TYR A 96 2.77 0.21 -9.37
CA TYR A 96 1.57 0.91 -9.85
C TYR A 96 1.31 2.20 -9.07
N LYS A 97 1.54 2.20 -7.76
CA LYS A 97 1.56 3.39 -6.90
C LYS A 97 2.53 4.44 -7.43
N ALA A 98 3.80 4.06 -7.61
CA ALA A 98 4.85 4.96 -8.09
C ALA A 98 4.53 5.53 -9.48
N LEU A 99 4.15 4.67 -10.43
CA LEU A 99 3.79 5.07 -11.79
C LEU A 99 2.56 5.99 -11.82
N THR A 100 1.56 5.73 -10.96
CA THR A 100 0.38 6.59 -10.83
C THR A 100 0.78 7.96 -10.28
N ALA A 101 1.62 8.02 -9.24
CA ALA A 101 2.11 9.29 -8.69
C ALA A 101 2.92 10.09 -9.73
N ILE A 102 3.75 9.43 -10.53
CA ILE A 102 4.51 10.06 -11.63
C ILE A 102 3.56 10.67 -12.68
N ALA A 103 2.61 9.88 -13.18
CA ALA A 103 1.63 10.34 -14.17
C ALA A 103 0.75 11.48 -13.64
N LEU A 104 0.33 11.37 -12.38
CA LEU A 104 -0.47 12.38 -11.68
C LEU A 104 0.32 13.69 -11.51
N SER A 105 1.59 13.61 -11.12
CA SER A 105 2.45 14.79 -10.97
C SER A 105 2.58 15.56 -12.27
N ALA A 106 2.85 14.87 -13.38
CA ALA A 106 2.95 15.50 -14.71
C ALA A 106 1.63 16.14 -15.18
N ARG A 107 0.48 15.61 -14.74
CA ARG A 107 -0.82 16.20 -15.03
C ARG A 107 -1.10 17.43 -14.17
N LEU A 108 -0.81 17.35 -12.87
CA LEU A 108 -1.00 18.46 -11.94
C LEU A 108 -0.05 19.61 -12.23
N GLU A 109 1.21 19.36 -12.58
CA GLU A 109 2.17 20.40 -12.97
C GLU A 109 1.65 21.26 -14.14
N ARG A 110 1.10 20.61 -15.18
CA ARG A 110 0.48 21.33 -16.30
C ARG A 110 -0.75 22.14 -15.92
N THR A 111 -1.52 21.66 -14.93
CA THR A 111 -2.77 22.29 -14.49
C THR A 111 -2.50 23.45 -13.55
N LEU A 112 -1.50 23.30 -12.67
CA LEU A 112 -1.15 24.25 -11.62
C LEU A 112 -0.15 25.31 -12.08
N GLY A 113 0.62 25.03 -13.14
CA GLY A 113 1.68 25.93 -13.63
C GLY A 113 2.85 26.08 -12.66
N ALA A 114 3.04 25.12 -11.75
CA ALA A 114 4.09 25.10 -10.73
C ALA A 114 4.72 23.70 -10.64
N PRO A 115 6.00 23.59 -10.21
CA PRO A 115 6.67 22.31 -10.00
C PRO A 115 5.86 21.33 -9.14
N VAL A 116 5.59 20.14 -9.70
CA VAL A 116 5.00 19.02 -8.96
C VAL A 116 5.92 17.82 -9.06
N ILE A 117 6.44 17.38 -7.91
CA ILE A 117 7.38 16.26 -7.85
C ILE A 117 6.67 15.01 -7.30
N PRO A 118 6.73 13.88 -8.03
CA PRO A 118 6.33 12.60 -7.48
C PRO A 118 7.33 12.18 -6.40
N LEU A 119 6.82 11.86 -5.21
CA LEU A 119 7.62 11.42 -4.08
C LEU A 119 7.18 10.03 -3.62
N PHE A 120 8.14 9.10 -3.58
CA PHE A 120 7.96 7.80 -2.96
C PHE A 120 8.43 7.82 -1.50
N TRP A 121 7.51 7.69 -0.56
CA TRP A 121 7.76 7.54 0.87
C TRP A 121 8.06 6.07 1.20
N ILE A 122 9.31 5.80 1.59
CA ILE A 122 9.71 4.47 2.05
C ILE A 122 9.38 4.38 3.54
N ALA A 123 8.36 3.59 3.89
CA ALA A 123 7.89 3.37 5.25
C ALA A 123 8.79 2.38 6.00
N SER A 124 10.05 2.77 6.16
CA SER A 124 11.14 2.01 6.77
C SER A 124 11.14 2.04 8.30
N ASP A 125 10.34 2.93 8.90
CA ASP A 125 10.17 3.13 10.34
C ASP A 125 9.17 2.14 10.97
N ASP A 126 8.51 1.32 10.16
CA ASP A 126 7.72 0.17 10.61
C ASP A 126 8.60 -0.96 11.16
N HIS A 127 8.00 -1.97 11.81
CA HIS A 127 8.70 -3.04 12.52
C HIS A 127 8.25 -4.45 12.09
N ASP A 128 7.28 -4.56 11.18
CA ASP A 128 6.77 -5.84 10.66
C ASP A 128 7.74 -6.48 9.65
N TRP A 129 8.70 -7.25 10.18
CA TRP A 129 9.61 -8.03 9.33
C TRP A 129 8.90 -9.14 8.57
N ALA A 130 7.81 -9.70 9.12
CA ALA A 130 7.10 -10.80 8.47
C ALA A 130 6.47 -10.34 7.14
N GLU A 131 6.00 -9.09 7.08
CA GLU A 131 5.50 -8.48 5.86
C GLU A 131 6.64 -8.10 4.89
N VAL A 132 7.75 -7.56 5.40
CA VAL A 132 8.81 -6.97 4.58
C VAL A 132 9.85 -7.98 4.08
N GLY A 133 10.17 -8.97 4.90
CA GLY A 133 11.26 -9.92 4.66
C GLY A 133 10.97 -10.94 3.56
N GLY A 134 9.75 -10.99 3.02
CA GLY A 134 9.37 -11.96 1.99
C GLY A 134 8.61 -11.37 0.82
N THR A 135 8.64 -12.09 -0.30
CA THR A 135 7.83 -11.77 -1.49
C THR A 135 7.42 -13.04 -2.22
N ALA A 136 6.27 -12.98 -2.89
CA ALA A 136 5.87 -14.02 -3.84
C ALA A 136 6.55 -13.78 -5.19
N ILE A 137 7.15 -14.83 -5.75
CA ILE A 137 7.71 -14.87 -7.09
C ILE A 137 7.11 -16.05 -7.86
N LEU A 138 7.21 -16.01 -9.18
CA LEU A 138 6.95 -17.19 -10.00
C LEU A 138 8.27 -17.95 -10.18
N ASP A 139 8.23 -19.26 -10.02
CA ASP A 139 9.37 -20.12 -10.34
C ASP A 139 9.39 -20.52 -11.83
N ARG A 140 10.40 -21.29 -12.25
CA ARG A 140 10.53 -21.80 -13.62
C ARG A 140 9.34 -22.64 -14.13
N ALA A 141 8.44 -23.08 -13.25
CA ALA A 141 7.24 -23.84 -13.58
C ALA A 141 5.97 -22.97 -13.58
N ASP A 142 6.12 -21.64 -13.55
CA ASP A 142 5.02 -20.67 -13.39
C ASP A 142 4.25 -20.84 -12.06
N ALA A 143 4.84 -21.51 -11.07
CA ALA A 143 4.21 -21.73 -9.77
C ALA A 143 4.57 -20.60 -8.79
N PRO A 144 3.60 -20.10 -8.01
CA PRO A 144 3.88 -19.10 -6.99
C PRO A 144 4.73 -19.73 -5.87
N ARG A 145 5.86 -19.09 -5.58
CA ARG A 145 6.79 -19.45 -4.51
C ARG A 145 7.08 -18.23 -3.65
N THR A 146 7.07 -18.41 -2.33
CA THR A 146 7.51 -17.36 -1.41
C THR A 146 9.03 -17.42 -1.26
N LEU A 147 9.70 -16.31 -1.61
CA LEU A 147 11.08 -16.04 -1.24
C LEU A 147 11.07 -15.27 0.08
N ALA A 148 11.85 -15.70 1.07
CA ALA A 148 11.91 -15.03 2.37
C ALA A 148 13.34 -14.96 2.88
N LEU A 149 13.75 -13.77 3.33
CA LEU A 149 14.98 -13.56 4.05
C LEU A 149 14.83 -14.05 5.51
N PRO A 150 15.90 -14.60 6.11
CA PRO A 150 15.89 -14.93 7.53
C PRO A 150 15.58 -13.70 8.39
N ALA A 151 14.87 -13.92 9.51
CA ALA A 151 14.62 -12.84 10.46
C ALA A 151 15.93 -12.35 11.07
N PRO A 152 16.20 -11.04 11.09
CA PRO A 152 17.42 -10.48 11.63
C PRO A 152 17.48 -10.67 13.15
N PRO A 153 18.69 -10.76 13.75
CA PRO A 153 18.85 -10.82 15.19
C PRO A 153 18.19 -9.64 15.90
N GLY A 154 17.31 -9.93 16.86
CA GLY A 154 16.49 -8.93 17.54
C GLY A 154 15.05 -8.83 17.02
N GLY A 155 14.72 -9.41 15.87
CA GLY A 155 13.35 -9.45 15.32
C GLY A 155 12.70 -8.07 15.18
N GLU A 156 11.40 -7.98 15.49
CA GLU A 156 10.54 -6.78 15.42
C GLU A 156 10.94 -5.63 16.37
N ARG A 157 12.09 -5.74 17.04
CA ARG A 157 12.59 -4.73 17.99
C ARG A 157 13.20 -3.49 17.33
N ARG A 158 13.46 -3.56 16.03
CA ARG A 158 14.08 -2.48 15.26
C ARG A 158 13.23 -2.19 14.03
N SER A 159 13.39 -0.98 13.50
CA SER A 159 12.67 -0.63 12.29
C SER A 159 13.16 -1.48 11.12
N VAL A 160 12.22 -1.94 10.29
CA VAL A 160 12.46 -2.86 9.18
C VAL A 160 13.54 -2.33 8.24
N GLY A 161 13.54 -1.03 7.98
CA GLY A 161 14.49 -0.42 7.07
C GLY A 161 15.92 -0.29 7.61
N SER A 162 16.13 -0.43 8.93
CA SER A 162 17.44 -0.38 9.57
C SER A 162 18.16 -1.73 9.60
N HIS A 163 17.45 -2.83 9.30
CA HIS A 163 18.07 -4.15 9.24
C HIS A 163 19.08 -4.22 8.10
N VAL A 164 20.28 -4.67 8.46
CA VAL A 164 21.41 -4.83 7.54
C VAL A 164 21.35 -6.23 6.94
N LEU A 165 21.50 -6.32 5.63
CA LEU A 165 21.61 -7.57 4.90
C LEU A 165 22.94 -8.25 5.25
N ASP A 166 22.86 -9.49 5.70
CA ASP A 166 23.98 -10.32 6.16
C ASP A 166 24.15 -11.57 5.29
N GLY A 167 25.16 -12.41 5.59
CA GLY A 167 25.44 -13.64 4.86
C GLY A 167 24.20 -14.54 4.62
N PRO A 168 23.39 -14.85 5.65
CA PRO A 168 22.14 -15.60 5.46
C PRO A 168 21.15 -14.96 4.49
N ALA A 169 21.02 -13.63 4.48
CA ALA A 169 20.21 -12.94 3.47
C ALA A 169 20.81 -13.10 2.05
N MET A 170 22.14 -13.03 1.92
CA MET A 170 22.84 -13.21 0.65
C MET A 170 22.66 -14.63 0.10
N GLU A 171 22.69 -15.67 0.94
CA GLU A 171 22.45 -17.06 0.51
C GLU A 171 21.10 -17.24 -0.21
N VAL A 172 20.05 -16.57 0.30
CA VAL A 172 18.72 -16.59 -0.32
C VAL A 172 18.73 -15.88 -1.68
N LEU A 173 19.44 -14.75 -1.79
CA LEU A 173 19.53 -13.95 -3.01
C LEU A 173 20.40 -14.62 -4.08
N ASP A 174 21.47 -15.30 -3.67
CA ASP A 174 22.38 -16.02 -4.55
C ASP A 174 21.73 -17.26 -5.18
N ALA A 175 20.70 -17.81 -4.54
CA ALA A 175 19.88 -18.89 -5.08
C ALA A 175 18.84 -18.42 -6.13
N LEU A 176 18.57 -17.11 -6.21
CA LEU A 176 17.53 -16.55 -7.09
C LEU A 176 17.66 -16.96 -8.58
N PRO A 177 18.86 -17.01 -9.20
CA PRO A 177 19.02 -17.43 -10.59
C PRO A 177 18.48 -18.83 -10.88
N GLU A 178 18.50 -19.73 -9.90
CA GLU A 178 17.98 -21.10 -10.03
C GLU A 178 16.47 -21.21 -9.87
N ILE A 179 15.84 -20.17 -9.32
CA ILE A 179 14.41 -20.15 -9.03
C ILE A 179 13.62 -19.47 -10.14
N VAL A 180 14.10 -18.32 -10.63
CA VAL A 180 13.35 -17.48 -11.56
C VAL A 180 13.33 -18.05 -12.98
N PRO A 181 12.25 -17.80 -13.75
CA PRO A 181 12.21 -18.11 -15.18
C PRO A 181 13.36 -17.49 -15.96
N GLU A 182 13.87 -18.23 -16.93
CA GLU A 182 14.88 -17.75 -17.87
C GLU A 182 14.22 -17.01 -19.04
N SER A 183 14.72 -15.81 -19.33
CA SER A 183 14.29 -14.95 -20.42
C SER A 183 15.43 -14.03 -20.84
N GLU A 184 15.28 -13.31 -21.95
CA GLU A 184 16.22 -12.28 -22.38
C GLU A 184 16.39 -11.13 -21.37
N PHE A 185 15.46 -10.98 -20.42
CA PHE A 185 15.50 -9.95 -19.37
C PHE A 185 16.06 -10.44 -18.04
N THR A 186 16.19 -11.76 -17.85
CA THR A 186 16.54 -12.37 -16.56
C THR A 186 17.92 -11.91 -16.07
N ALA A 187 18.93 -11.90 -16.96
CA ALA A 187 20.28 -11.48 -16.60
C ALA A 187 20.31 -10.04 -16.07
N HIS A 188 19.67 -9.12 -16.80
CA HIS A 188 19.62 -7.71 -16.41
C HIS A 188 18.88 -7.50 -15.08
N TYR A 189 17.75 -8.18 -14.86
CA TYR A 189 17.02 -8.07 -13.61
C TYR A 189 17.84 -8.61 -12.42
N LEU A 190 18.53 -9.74 -12.59
CA LEU A 190 19.41 -10.28 -11.56
C LEU A 190 20.59 -9.35 -11.24
N GLU A 191 21.12 -8.63 -12.22
CA GLU A 191 22.12 -7.58 -11.99
C GLU A 191 21.57 -6.44 -11.15
N LEU A 192 20.35 -5.97 -11.44
CA LEU A 192 19.67 -4.95 -10.60
C LEU A 192 19.50 -5.44 -9.16
N VAL A 193 19.10 -6.71 -8.98
CA VAL A 193 18.94 -7.30 -7.65
C VAL A 193 20.27 -7.39 -6.91
N ARG A 194 21.33 -7.89 -7.53
CA ARG A 194 22.68 -7.97 -6.91
C ARG A 194 23.24 -6.60 -6.58
N ASP A 195 23.06 -5.62 -7.46
CA ASP A 195 23.49 -4.26 -7.20
C ASP A 195 22.67 -3.61 -6.07
N ALA A 196 21.38 -3.92 -5.97
CA ALA A 196 20.49 -3.38 -4.95
C ALA A 196 20.62 -4.04 -3.58
N TYR A 197 20.77 -5.37 -3.52
CA TYR A 197 20.87 -6.14 -2.29
C TYR A 197 22.29 -6.65 -2.13
N ALA A 198 23.10 -5.90 -1.40
CA ALA A 198 24.49 -6.24 -1.11
C ALA A 198 24.69 -6.35 0.41
N GLU A 199 25.60 -7.24 0.82
CA GLU A 199 25.98 -7.41 2.22
C GLU A 199 26.40 -6.06 2.85
N GLY A 200 25.95 -5.80 4.06
CA GLY A 200 26.21 -4.55 4.78
C GLY A 200 25.27 -3.40 4.41
N ARG A 201 24.41 -3.54 3.40
CA ARG A 201 23.39 -2.53 3.06
C ARG A 201 22.12 -2.73 3.90
N SER A 202 21.46 -1.64 4.27
CA SER A 202 20.17 -1.71 4.94
C SER A 202 19.04 -2.11 3.98
N MET A 203 17.99 -2.73 4.52
CA MET A 203 16.80 -3.13 3.75
C MET A 203 16.15 -1.95 3.03
N SER A 204 16.06 -0.79 3.69
CA SER A 204 15.53 0.43 3.07
C SER A 204 16.40 0.93 1.90
N ALA A 205 17.72 0.94 2.08
CA ALA A 205 18.65 1.34 1.02
C ALA A 205 18.63 0.36 -0.16
N ALA A 206 18.48 -0.94 0.10
CA ALA A 206 18.35 -1.96 -0.93
C ALA A 206 17.05 -1.78 -1.73
N PHE A 207 15.92 -1.59 -1.05
CA PHE A 207 14.63 -1.29 -1.68
C PHE A 207 14.72 -0.03 -2.54
N ALA A 208 15.25 1.07 -2.01
CA ALA A 208 15.39 2.34 -2.74
C ALA A 208 16.23 2.18 -4.01
N ARG A 209 17.31 1.40 -3.94
CA ARG A 209 18.21 1.14 -5.06
C ARG A 209 17.56 0.26 -6.12
N LEU A 210 16.84 -0.79 -5.73
CA LEU A 210 16.09 -1.60 -6.69
C LEU A 210 14.97 -0.80 -7.34
N LEU A 211 14.24 0.02 -6.56
CA LEU A 211 13.19 0.90 -7.07
C LEU A 211 13.75 1.87 -8.10
N ALA A 212 14.90 2.49 -7.83
CA ALA A 212 15.63 3.36 -8.76
C ALA A 212 16.08 2.62 -10.04
N GLY A 213 16.59 1.40 -9.91
CA GLY A 213 16.98 0.57 -11.04
C GLY A 213 15.80 0.19 -11.94
N VAL A 214 14.69 -0.26 -11.34
CA VAL A 214 13.49 -0.72 -12.06
C VAL A 214 12.71 0.45 -12.67
N LEU A 215 12.56 1.56 -11.94
CA LEU A 215 11.80 2.70 -12.44
C LEU A 215 12.62 3.60 -13.37
N GLY A 216 13.95 3.57 -13.29
CA GLY A 216 14.85 4.38 -14.11
C GLY A 216 14.66 5.88 -13.91
N ASP A 217 15.16 6.66 -14.87
CA ASP A 217 15.07 8.14 -14.86
C ASP A 217 13.67 8.61 -15.31
N ARG A 218 12.69 8.52 -14.40
CA ARG A 218 11.30 9.00 -14.61
C ARG A 218 10.97 10.28 -13.82
N GLY A 219 11.99 11.01 -13.37
CA GLY A 219 11.80 12.33 -12.78
C GLY A 219 11.12 12.37 -11.40
N TYR A 220 11.33 11.39 -10.53
CA TYR A 220 10.77 11.30 -9.18
C TYR A 220 11.83 11.39 -8.08
N ALA A 221 11.37 11.59 -6.84
CA ALA A 221 12.18 11.56 -5.63
C ALA A 221 11.73 10.44 -4.70
N TRP A 222 12.57 10.04 -3.76
CA TRP A 222 12.18 9.18 -2.64
C TRP A 222 12.73 9.69 -1.33
N LEU A 223 12.02 9.39 -0.24
CA LEU A 223 12.38 9.75 1.12
C LEU A 223 12.24 8.53 2.03
N ASP A 224 13.27 8.28 2.82
CA ASP A 224 13.31 7.21 3.81
C ASP A 224 12.86 7.74 5.18
N ALA A 225 11.76 7.20 5.70
CA ALA A 225 11.12 7.65 6.94
C ALA A 225 11.99 7.44 8.20
N ALA A 226 12.83 6.41 8.20
CA ALA A 226 13.69 6.06 9.32
C ALA A 226 14.94 6.94 9.42
N ARG A 227 15.20 7.84 8.45
CA ARG A 227 16.36 8.72 8.50
C ARG A 227 16.34 9.64 9.73
N PRO A 228 17.47 9.82 10.42
CA PRO A 228 17.55 10.72 11.58
C PRO A 228 17.09 12.16 11.28
N GLU A 229 17.39 12.67 10.08
CA GLU A 229 16.93 14.01 9.66
C GLU A 229 15.40 14.10 9.57
N VAL A 230 14.73 13.04 9.10
CA VAL A 230 13.27 12.97 8.98
C VAL A 230 12.64 12.89 10.37
N ARG A 231 13.16 12.01 11.24
CA ARG A 231 12.66 11.88 12.62
C ARG A 231 12.85 13.17 13.43
N ARG A 232 13.99 13.86 13.28
CA ARG A 232 14.19 15.18 13.93
C ARG A 232 13.25 16.25 13.40
N ALA A 233 13.01 16.29 12.08
CA ALA A 233 12.09 17.24 11.48
C ALA A 233 10.62 17.01 11.88
N ALA A 234 10.28 15.80 12.36
CA ALA A 234 8.96 15.41 12.82
C ALA A 234 8.58 15.98 14.20
N ALA A 235 9.57 16.38 15.01
CA ALA A 235 9.36 16.81 16.40
C ALA A 235 8.26 17.86 16.61
N PRO A 236 8.04 18.86 15.72
CA PRO A 236 6.94 19.80 15.86
C PRO A 236 5.54 19.15 15.84
N LEU A 237 5.33 18.11 15.02
CA LEU A 237 4.06 17.38 14.99
C LEU A 237 3.88 16.58 16.29
N TYR A 238 4.92 15.88 16.73
CA TYR A 238 4.89 15.09 17.97
C TYR A 238 4.61 15.97 19.18
N ARG A 239 5.17 17.19 19.20
CA ARG A 239 4.85 18.18 20.23
C ARG A 239 3.37 18.54 20.23
N ARG A 240 2.73 18.74 19.07
CA ARG A 240 1.28 19.02 18.98
C ARG A 240 0.46 17.87 19.57
N LEU A 241 0.76 16.63 19.16
CA LEU A 241 0.13 15.41 19.66
C LEU A 241 0.25 15.27 21.19
N LEU A 242 1.44 15.56 21.74
CA LEU A 242 1.72 15.46 23.17
C LEU A 242 1.11 16.59 23.99
N SER A 243 1.01 17.80 23.42
CA SER A 243 0.54 18.99 24.14
C SER A 243 -0.99 19.05 24.24
N ASP A 244 -1.70 18.49 23.25
CA ASP A 244 -3.16 18.35 23.26
C ASP A 244 -3.54 16.86 23.22
N TRP A 245 -3.27 16.18 24.33
CA TRP A 245 -3.48 14.74 24.46
C TRP A 245 -4.95 14.37 24.26
N ASP A 246 -5.84 15.01 25.03
CA ASP A 246 -7.26 14.67 25.06
C ASP A 246 -7.92 15.05 23.73
N GLY A 247 -7.54 16.17 23.11
CA GLY A 247 -7.99 16.54 21.76
C GLY A 247 -7.52 15.56 20.70
N THR A 248 -6.29 15.04 20.80
CA THR A 248 -5.77 14.02 19.88
C THR A 248 -6.57 12.72 19.97
N VAL A 249 -6.77 12.20 21.20
CA VAL A 249 -7.52 10.97 21.43
C VAL A 249 -8.96 11.11 20.95
N GLU A 250 -9.60 12.22 21.26
CA GLU A 250 -10.97 12.50 20.83
C GLU A 250 -11.08 12.64 19.30
N ALA A 251 -10.07 13.22 18.64
CA ALA A 251 -10.04 13.30 17.18
C ALA A 251 -9.96 11.90 16.50
N GLU A 252 -9.13 10.98 17.02
CA GLU A 252 -9.10 9.60 16.53
C GLU A 252 -10.43 8.88 16.77
N ALA A 253 -11.03 9.09 17.94
CA ALA A 253 -12.31 8.49 18.32
C ALA A 253 -13.49 9.05 17.49
N ALA A 254 -13.48 10.34 17.18
CA ALA A 254 -14.50 10.99 16.34
C ALA A 254 -14.56 10.39 14.94
N GLY A 255 -13.41 10.17 14.31
CA GLY A 255 -13.33 9.47 13.02
C GLY A 255 -13.91 8.06 13.09
N ALA A 256 -13.55 7.29 14.13
CA ALA A 256 -14.07 5.94 14.30
C ALA A 256 -15.59 5.92 14.50
N ARG A 257 -16.15 6.86 15.28
CA ARG A 257 -17.59 6.99 15.48
C ARG A 257 -18.32 7.36 14.19
N ALA A 258 -17.75 8.27 13.38
CA ALA A 258 -18.33 8.65 12.10
C ALA A 258 -18.47 7.45 11.15
N LEU A 259 -17.45 6.59 11.06
CA LEU A 259 -17.51 5.37 10.25
C LEU A 259 -18.60 4.40 10.74
N ARG A 260 -18.70 4.19 12.06
CA ARG A 260 -19.73 3.30 12.65
C ARG A 260 -21.15 3.78 12.40
N VAL A 261 -21.41 5.09 12.55
CA VAL A 261 -22.73 5.70 12.28
C VAL A 261 -23.19 5.44 10.85
N SER A 262 -22.26 5.35 9.92
CA SER A 262 -22.51 5.08 8.52
C SER A 262 -22.40 3.59 8.13
N GLY A 263 -22.34 2.68 9.10
CA GLY A 263 -22.40 1.23 8.89
C GLY A 263 -21.09 0.55 8.54
N PHE A 264 -19.93 1.21 8.74
CA PHE A 264 -18.61 0.63 8.51
C PHE A 264 -17.86 0.36 9.81
N GLU A 265 -17.13 -0.74 9.86
CA GLU A 265 -16.19 -1.00 10.96
C GLU A 265 -14.91 -0.15 10.75
N PRO A 266 -14.48 0.66 11.74
CA PRO A 266 -13.28 1.48 11.63
C PRO A 266 -12.01 0.62 11.49
N PRO A 267 -11.17 0.87 10.46
CA PRO A 267 -9.92 0.14 10.29
C PRO A 267 -8.90 0.38 11.42
N ILE A 268 -8.97 1.53 12.10
CA ILE A 268 -8.10 1.89 13.22
C ILE A 268 -8.96 1.99 14.48
N PRO A 269 -8.88 1.01 15.39
CA PRO A 269 -9.57 1.11 16.67
C PRO A 269 -9.00 2.25 17.52
N PRO A 270 -9.83 3.14 18.09
CA PRO A 270 -9.37 4.18 19.00
C PRO A 270 -8.86 3.56 20.31
N VAL A 271 -7.89 4.20 20.95
CA VAL A 271 -7.35 3.78 22.25
C VAL A 271 -7.30 4.98 23.17
N GLU A 272 -8.09 4.93 24.25
CA GLU A 272 -8.35 6.09 25.13
C GLU A 272 -7.08 6.62 25.81
N ASP A 273 -6.20 5.75 26.30
CA ASP A 273 -5.01 6.16 27.06
C ASP A 273 -3.72 6.19 26.23
N ALA A 274 -3.82 6.29 24.90
CA ALA A 274 -2.65 6.15 24.04
C ALA A 274 -2.70 7.05 22.81
N LEU A 275 -1.64 7.84 22.61
CA LEU A 275 -1.48 8.64 21.41
C LEU A 275 -1.18 7.77 20.18
N PRO A 276 -1.38 8.31 18.97
CA PRO A 276 -0.94 7.70 17.74
C PRO A 276 0.58 7.83 17.53
N LEU A 277 1.37 7.53 18.56
CA LEU A 277 2.83 7.62 18.57
C LEU A 277 3.44 6.40 19.23
N PHE A 278 4.64 6.08 18.79
CA PHE A 278 5.50 5.08 19.39
C PHE A 278 6.81 5.72 19.84
N PHE A 279 7.43 5.12 20.86
CA PHE A 279 8.76 5.47 21.33
C PHE A 279 9.65 4.21 21.38
N ASP A 280 10.86 4.35 20.86
CA ASP A 280 11.88 3.30 20.82
C ASP A 280 12.73 3.38 22.11
N GLU A 281 12.59 2.41 23.02
CA GLU A 281 13.33 2.36 24.30
C GLU A 281 13.86 0.95 24.57
N GLY A 282 15.12 0.83 24.99
CA GLY A 282 15.72 -0.46 25.36
C GLY A 282 15.76 -1.51 24.24
N GLY A 283 15.69 -1.06 22.98
CA GLY A 283 15.56 -1.96 21.83
C GLY A 283 14.17 -2.59 21.71
N GLY A 284 13.12 -1.85 22.05
CA GLY A 284 11.73 -2.21 21.75
C GLY A 284 10.91 -0.97 21.45
N ARG A 285 9.88 -1.13 20.63
CA ARG A 285 8.93 -0.09 20.28
C ARG A 285 7.68 -0.22 21.14
N HIS A 286 7.32 0.82 21.87
CA HIS A 286 6.10 0.82 22.67
C HIS A 286 5.23 2.05 22.34
N ARG A 287 3.92 1.88 22.47
CA ARG A 287 2.96 2.96 22.21
C ARG A 287 3.07 4.01 23.33
N VAL A 288 3.10 5.28 22.96
CA VAL A 288 3.10 6.40 23.90
C VAL A 288 1.76 6.44 24.62
N ARG A 289 1.80 6.25 25.94
CA ARG A 289 0.62 6.08 26.80
C ARG A 289 0.66 7.01 27.99
N ARG A 290 -0.53 7.32 28.50
CA ARG A 290 -0.73 7.89 29.82
C ARG A 290 -0.95 6.72 30.77
N ASP A 291 0.14 6.03 31.12
CA ASP A 291 0.14 5.19 32.30
C ASP A 291 0.55 6.07 33.49
N GLY A 292 0.10 5.76 34.70
CA GLY A 292 0.47 6.55 35.89
C GLY A 292 1.98 6.60 36.18
N MET A 293 2.82 5.99 35.33
CA MET A 293 4.28 5.98 35.41
C MET A 293 4.92 7.09 34.56
N THR A 294 4.38 7.41 33.38
CA THR A 294 4.93 8.44 32.49
C THR A 294 3.91 9.53 32.17
N PRO A 295 3.96 10.68 32.87
CA PRO A 295 3.04 11.78 32.60
C PRO A 295 3.38 12.47 31.25
N PRO A 296 2.43 13.20 30.62
CA PRO A 296 2.65 13.91 29.36
C PRO A 296 3.89 14.81 29.34
N GLU A 297 4.21 15.45 30.46
CA GLU A 297 5.38 16.32 30.62
C GLU A 297 6.69 15.55 30.43
N ALA A 298 6.78 14.31 30.93
CA ALA A 298 7.95 13.46 30.74
C ALA A 298 8.13 13.05 29.26
N TRP A 299 7.03 12.88 28.52
CA TRP A 299 7.10 12.63 27.07
C TRP A 299 7.59 13.86 26.30
N LEU A 300 7.21 15.06 26.71
CA LEU A 300 7.72 16.31 26.13
C LEU A 300 9.22 16.47 26.38
N GLU A 301 9.71 16.17 27.59
CA GLU A 301 11.15 16.16 27.91
C GLU A 301 11.92 15.13 27.06
N ARG A 302 11.36 13.93 26.87
CA ARG A 302 11.93 12.91 25.97
C ARG A 302 11.97 13.39 24.53
N LEU A 303 10.93 14.10 24.07
CA LEU A 303 10.89 14.65 22.71
C LEU A 303 11.96 15.74 22.50
N GLU A 304 12.25 16.54 23.52
CA GLU A 304 13.30 17.56 23.45
C GLU A 304 14.71 16.97 23.47
N SER A 305 14.94 15.89 24.22
CA SER A 305 16.24 15.26 24.37
C SER A 305 16.57 14.23 23.28
N ALA A 306 15.58 13.47 22.81
CA ALA A 306 15.77 12.37 21.85
C ALA A 306 14.57 12.25 20.87
N PRO A 307 14.33 13.26 20.01
CA PRO A 307 13.21 13.24 19.06
C PRO A 307 13.26 12.07 18.07
N GLU A 308 14.45 11.55 17.77
CA GLU A 308 14.65 10.38 16.93
C GLU A 308 14.11 9.07 17.53
N GLY A 309 13.85 9.04 18.84
CA GLY A 309 13.19 7.90 19.49
C GLY A 309 11.71 7.80 19.15
N PHE A 310 11.09 8.84 18.61
CA PHE A 310 9.67 8.85 18.28
C PHE A 310 9.39 8.42 16.84
N SER A 311 8.34 7.63 16.65
CA SER A 311 7.81 7.26 15.33
C SER A 311 6.29 7.33 15.30
N PRO A 312 5.68 7.63 14.14
CA PRO A 312 4.23 7.66 14.02
C PRO A 312 3.64 6.25 14.01
N ASN A 313 2.37 6.12 14.36
CA ASN A 313 1.57 4.94 14.00
C ASN A 313 0.89 5.16 12.64
N VAL A 314 0.07 4.18 12.24
CA VAL A 314 -0.72 4.25 10.99
C VAL A 314 -1.62 5.50 10.87
N ALA A 315 -2.14 6.03 11.99
CA ALA A 315 -3.04 7.20 12.01
C ALA A 315 -2.28 8.53 11.89
N SER A 316 -1.17 8.71 12.61
CA SER A 316 -0.42 9.98 12.60
C SER A 316 0.58 10.09 11.44
N ARG A 317 1.00 8.97 10.82
CA ARG A 317 1.95 8.97 9.68
C ARG A 317 1.46 9.83 8.49
N PRO A 318 0.19 9.76 8.06
CA PRO A 318 -0.40 10.68 7.08
C PRO A 318 -0.19 12.18 7.41
N ALA A 319 -0.51 12.57 8.64
CA ALA A 319 -0.36 13.94 9.11
C ALA A 319 1.11 14.34 9.22
N LEU A 320 2.01 13.39 9.55
CA LEU A 320 3.44 13.62 9.55
C LEU A 320 3.98 13.97 8.17
N GLU A 321 3.65 13.20 7.15
CA GLU A 321 4.05 13.48 5.78
C GLU A 321 3.60 14.90 5.36
N SER A 322 2.34 15.21 5.65
CA SER A 322 1.72 16.51 5.39
C SER A 322 2.15 17.60 6.39
N CYS A 323 2.94 17.32 7.42
CA CYS A 323 3.57 18.34 8.26
C CYS A 323 4.98 18.68 7.74
N LEU A 324 5.68 17.68 7.21
CA LEU A 324 7.05 17.82 6.72
C LEU A 324 7.12 18.47 5.33
N LEU A 325 6.13 18.19 4.47
CA LEU A 325 6.19 18.45 3.03
C LEU A 325 4.93 19.16 2.51
N PRO A 326 5.01 20.09 1.55
CA PRO A 326 3.83 20.59 0.84
C PRO A 326 3.26 19.47 -0.05
N VAL A 327 2.22 18.77 0.41
CA VAL A 327 1.58 17.66 -0.32
C VAL A 327 0.24 18.12 -0.87
N THR A 328 0.06 18.05 -2.19
CA THR A 328 -1.22 18.41 -2.84
C THR A 328 -2.13 17.20 -2.97
N ALA A 329 -1.54 16.05 -3.26
CA ALA A 329 -2.26 14.79 -3.41
C ALA A 329 -1.40 13.61 -2.96
N THR A 330 -2.06 12.54 -2.55
CA THR A 330 -1.44 11.27 -2.18
C THR A 330 -2.11 10.12 -2.94
N VAL A 331 -1.32 9.18 -3.43
CA VAL A 331 -1.78 8.02 -4.19
C VAL A 331 -1.84 6.79 -3.29
N LEU A 332 -3.04 6.25 -3.11
CA LEU A 332 -3.33 5.23 -2.10
C LEU A 332 -3.98 3.98 -2.69
N GLY A 333 -3.72 2.83 -2.07
CA GLY A 333 -4.45 1.58 -2.28
C GLY A 333 -5.76 1.52 -1.48
N PRO A 334 -6.58 0.47 -1.66
CA PRO A 334 -7.89 0.37 -1.03
C PRO A 334 -7.81 0.32 0.50
N GLY A 335 -6.86 -0.44 1.07
CA GLY A 335 -6.65 -0.48 2.52
C GLY A 335 -6.23 0.86 3.11
N GLU A 336 -5.40 1.61 2.37
CA GLU A 336 -5.00 2.96 2.78
C GLU A 336 -6.16 3.95 2.73
N ILE A 337 -6.92 3.95 1.64
CA ILE A 337 -8.11 4.79 1.50
C ILE A 337 -9.11 4.51 2.63
N ALA A 338 -9.30 3.24 2.98
CA ALA A 338 -10.18 2.84 4.06
C ALA A 338 -9.76 3.49 5.39
N TYR A 339 -8.49 3.37 5.82
CA TYR A 339 -8.09 3.98 7.09
C TYR A 339 -7.98 5.51 7.01
N TRP A 340 -7.60 6.08 5.86
CA TRP A 340 -7.54 7.53 5.66
C TRP A 340 -8.91 8.19 5.82
N SER A 341 -9.99 7.49 5.46
CA SER A 341 -11.36 7.99 5.64
C SER A 341 -11.73 8.29 7.10
N GLN A 342 -10.95 7.76 8.05
CA GLN A 342 -11.12 8.02 9.48
C GLN A 342 -10.37 9.28 9.97
N LEU A 343 -9.43 9.83 9.20
CA LEU A 343 -8.40 10.73 9.74
C LEU A 343 -8.72 12.22 9.66
N GLY A 344 -9.84 12.63 9.06
CA GLY A 344 -10.17 14.06 8.86
C GLY A 344 -10.08 14.88 10.14
N ALA A 345 -10.73 14.41 11.22
CA ALA A 345 -10.69 15.09 12.52
C ALA A 345 -9.27 15.18 13.11
N LEU A 346 -8.42 14.17 12.88
CA LEU A 346 -7.03 14.19 13.35
C LEU A 346 -6.19 15.22 12.58
N PHE A 347 -6.39 15.36 11.27
CA PHE A 347 -5.73 16.41 10.48
C PHE A 347 -6.14 17.82 10.94
N ASP A 348 -7.44 18.01 11.21
CA ASP A 348 -7.98 19.28 11.73
C ASP A 348 -7.41 19.61 13.10
N ALA A 349 -7.42 18.66 14.03
CA ALA A 349 -6.85 18.82 15.38
C ALA A 349 -5.34 19.15 15.35
N LEU A 350 -4.62 18.61 14.36
CA LEU A 350 -3.20 18.84 14.21
C LEU A 350 -2.86 20.10 13.42
N ASP A 351 -3.84 20.84 12.88
CA ASP A 351 -3.62 21.98 11.99
C ASP A 351 -2.65 21.62 10.84
N VAL A 352 -2.97 20.50 10.17
CA VAL A 352 -2.22 19.98 9.02
C VAL A 352 -3.16 19.88 7.82
N PRO A 353 -2.78 20.41 6.64
CA PRO A 353 -3.61 20.26 5.45
C PRO A 353 -3.79 18.79 5.07
N LEU A 354 -5.03 18.36 4.90
CA LEU A 354 -5.36 17.04 4.34
C LEU A 354 -5.14 17.06 2.82
N PRO A 355 -4.24 16.23 2.26
CA PRO A 355 -4.03 16.17 0.83
C PRO A 355 -5.19 15.46 0.10
N SER A 356 -5.31 15.75 -1.20
CA SER A 356 -6.24 15.06 -2.09
C SER A 356 -5.90 13.57 -2.18
N VAL A 357 -6.85 12.69 -1.84
CA VAL A 357 -6.66 11.24 -1.93
C VAL A 357 -6.98 10.76 -3.34
N GLN A 358 -5.99 10.18 -4.01
CA GLN A 358 -6.09 9.65 -5.36
C GLN A 358 -5.94 8.13 -5.34
N PRO A 359 -6.86 7.37 -5.94
CA PRO A 359 -6.70 5.93 -6.03
C PRO A 359 -5.50 5.59 -6.93
N ARG A 360 -4.65 4.66 -6.48
CA ARG A 360 -3.64 4.06 -7.36
C ARG A 360 -4.31 3.32 -8.52
N ALA A 361 -3.58 3.17 -9.61
CA ALA A 361 -3.98 2.24 -10.65
C ALA A 361 -4.21 0.81 -10.10
N ALA A 362 -5.34 0.22 -10.48
CA ALA A 362 -5.65 -1.20 -10.31
C ALA A 362 -5.58 -1.89 -11.67
N TRP A 363 -4.45 -2.50 -11.95
CA TRP A 363 -4.15 -3.12 -13.23
C TRP A 363 -3.95 -4.63 -13.09
N THR A 364 -4.37 -5.36 -14.12
CA THR A 364 -4.00 -6.75 -14.33
C THR A 364 -3.14 -6.84 -15.57
N LEU A 365 -1.95 -7.42 -15.43
CA LEU A 365 -1.04 -7.67 -16.53
C LEU A 365 -1.43 -9.01 -17.18
N VAL A 366 -1.76 -8.99 -18.47
CA VAL A 366 -2.14 -10.17 -19.24
C VAL A 366 -1.10 -10.44 -20.31
N GLU A 367 -0.33 -11.51 -20.14
CA GLU A 367 0.69 -11.94 -21.10
C GLU A 367 0.07 -12.42 -22.41
N ALA A 368 0.84 -12.36 -23.50
CA ALA A 368 0.35 -12.76 -24.82
C ALA A 368 -0.10 -14.23 -24.91
N ARG A 369 0.50 -15.13 -24.14
CA ARG A 369 0.07 -16.54 -24.05
C ARG A 369 -1.29 -16.65 -23.35
N THR A 370 -1.43 -15.99 -22.21
CA THR A 370 -2.66 -15.94 -21.42
C THR A 370 -3.79 -15.29 -22.20
N ARG A 371 -3.53 -14.19 -22.92
CA ARG A 371 -4.51 -13.54 -23.81
C ARG A 371 -5.06 -14.50 -24.86
N ARG A 372 -4.20 -15.25 -25.54
CA ARG A 372 -4.63 -16.26 -26.53
C ARG A 372 -5.50 -17.37 -25.93
N ILE A 373 -5.28 -17.72 -24.66
CA ILE A 373 -6.13 -18.69 -23.96
C ILE A 373 -7.49 -18.07 -23.68
N LEU A 374 -7.51 -16.86 -23.10
CA LEU A 374 -8.71 -16.08 -22.82
C LEU A 374 -9.59 -15.91 -24.07
N GLU A 375 -8.99 -15.51 -25.20
CA GLU A 375 -9.69 -15.36 -26.48
C GLU A 375 -10.29 -16.69 -26.99
N ARG A 376 -9.58 -17.81 -26.83
CA ARG A 376 -10.05 -19.14 -27.25
C ARG A 376 -11.16 -19.69 -26.36
N THR A 377 -11.22 -19.26 -25.11
CA THR A 377 -12.22 -19.71 -24.14
C THR A 377 -13.36 -18.71 -23.94
N ASP A 378 -13.38 -17.63 -24.74
CA ASP A 378 -14.33 -16.52 -24.59
C ASP A 378 -14.39 -15.98 -23.15
N LEU A 379 -13.23 -15.98 -22.47
CA LEU A 379 -13.06 -15.45 -21.13
C LEU A 379 -12.37 -14.09 -21.19
N SER A 380 -12.75 -13.22 -20.28
CA SER A 380 -12.04 -11.97 -19.99
C SER A 380 -11.13 -12.13 -18.78
N ALA A 381 -10.17 -11.22 -18.62
CA ALA A 381 -9.41 -11.12 -17.38
C ALA A 381 -10.29 -10.78 -16.16
N GLN A 382 -11.49 -10.20 -16.37
CA GLN A 382 -12.44 -9.92 -15.29
C GLN A 382 -13.16 -11.19 -14.83
N ASP A 383 -13.44 -12.13 -15.72
CA ASP A 383 -14.05 -13.42 -15.35
C ASP A 383 -13.17 -14.21 -14.37
N LEU A 384 -11.85 -14.05 -14.47
CA LEU A 384 -10.88 -14.66 -13.56
C LEU A 384 -10.63 -13.84 -12.29
N ALA A 385 -11.15 -12.62 -12.19
CA ALA A 385 -10.88 -11.72 -11.06
C ALA A 385 -11.44 -12.26 -9.73
N MET A 386 -12.52 -13.04 -9.79
CA MET A 386 -13.20 -13.64 -8.65
C MET A 386 -12.70 -15.06 -8.32
N GLY A 387 -11.63 -15.50 -8.99
CA GLY A 387 -11.09 -16.86 -8.91
C GLY A 387 -11.30 -17.63 -10.21
N ALA A 388 -10.47 -18.67 -10.42
CA ALA A 388 -10.54 -19.50 -11.62
C ALA A 388 -11.73 -20.48 -11.61
N GLU A 389 -12.21 -20.86 -10.41
CA GLU A 389 -13.23 -21.90 -10.23
C GLU A 389 -14.55 -21.60 -10.98
N PRO A 390 -15.16 -20.41 -10.89
CA PRO A 390 -16.38 -20.12 -11.63
C PRO A 390 -16.18 -20.17 -13.15
N ALA A 391 -15.02 -19.71 -13.63
CA ALA A 391 -14.67 -19.75 -15.05
C ALA A 391 -14.47 -21.20 -15.53
N VAL A 392 -13.79 -22.05 -14.75
CA VAL A 392 -13.62 -23.47 -15.04
C VAL A 392 -14.97 -24.20 -15.05
N GLN A 393 -15.85 -23.92 -14.10
CA GLN A 393 -17.19 -24.50 -14.06
C GLN A 393 -18.03 -24.09 -15.29
N ARG A 394 -17.96 -22.81 -15.69
CA ARG A 394 -18.62 -22.30 -16.89
C ARG A 394 -18.14 -23.04 -18.15
N LEU A 395 -16.82 -23.10 -18.36
CA LEU A 395 -16.22 -23.79 -19.50
C LEU A 395 -16.54 -25.29 -19.49
N THR A 396 -16.52 -25.93 -18.32
CA THR A 396 -16.84 -27.35 -18.20
C THR A 396 -18.29 -27.63 -18.55
N ARG A 397 -19.23 -26.75 -18.17
CA ARG A 397 -20.65 -26.87 -18.53
C ARG A 397 -20.85 -26.68 -20.04
N GLU A 398 -20.25 -25.65 -20.63
CA GLU A 398 -20.35 -25.36 -22.06
C GLU A 398 -19.72 -26.44 -22.95
N ALA A 399 -18.68 -27.13 -22.46
CA ALA A 399 -18.04 -28.23 -23.16
C ALA A 399 -18.78 -29.58 -23.02
N ARG A 400 -19.86 -29.68 -22.24
CA ARG A 400 -20.60 -30.95 -22.07
C ARG A 400 -21.33 -31.32 -23.36
N PRO A 401 -21.21 -32.58 -23.82
CA PRO A 401 -22.06 -33.06 -24.90
C PRO A 401 -23.53 -33.01 -24.49
N GLU A 402 -24.41 -32.53 -25.36
CA GLU A 402 -25.86 -32.44 -25.11
C GLU A 402 -26.48 -33.76 -24.59
N ARG A 403 -25.92 -34.90 -24.99
CA ARG A 403 -26.39 -36.22 -24.55
C ARG A 403 -26.15 -36.43 -23.05
N VAL A 404 -25.03 -35.92 -22.52
CA VAL A 404 -24.69 -35.99 -21.10
C VAL A 404 -25.56 -35.03 -20.31
N GLU A 405 -25.77 -33.82 -20.82
CA GLU A 405 -26.65 -32.83 -20.20
C GLU A 405 -28.09 -33.35 -20.10
N ARG A 406 -28.65 -33.82 -21.22
CA ARG A 406 -29.97 -34.47 -21.25
C ARG A 406 -30.08 -35.70 -20.33
N ALA A 407 -28.99 -36.42 -20.08
CA ALA A 407 -28.99 -37.56 -19.16
C ALA A 407 -28.98 -37.12 -17.69
N LEU A 408 -28.26 -36.05 -17.37
CA LEU A 408 -28.25 -35.44 -16.04
C LEU A 408 -29.59 -34.79 -15.71
N ASP A 409 -30.23 -34.12 -16.68
CA ASP A 409 -31.56 -33.52 -16.49
C ASP A 409 -32.61 -34.59 -16.20
N ARG A 410 -32.64 -35.68 -17.00
CA ARG A 410 -33.52 -36.83 -16.73
C ARG A 410 -33.27 -37.45 -15.36
N PHE A 411 -32.01 -37.53 -14.93
CA PHE A 411 -31.68 -38.05 -13.61
C PHE A 411 -32.18 -37.13 -12.49
N ARG A 412 -32.04 -35.81 -12.65
CA ARG A 412 -32.56 -34.81 -11.69
C ARG A 412 -34.07 -34.85 -11.60
N GLU A 413 -34.76 -34.81 -12.74
CA GLU A 413 -36.23 -34.91 -12.80
C GLU A 413 -36.72 -36.22 -12.14
N GLY A 414 -36.05 -37.34 -12.43
CA GLY A 414 -36.36 -38.63 -11.79
C GLY A 414 -36.12 -38.61 -10.28
N ALA A 415 -34.99 -38.08 -9.82
CA ALA A 415 -34.66 -38.00 -8.40
C ALA A 415 -35.62 -37.06 -7.63
N GLU A 416 -36.02 -35.94 -8.22
CA GLU A 416 -37.02 -35.03 -7.63
C GLU A 416 -38.40 -35.68 -7.56
N ALA A 417 -38.81 -36.40 -8.61
CA ALA A 417 -40.05 -37.15 -8.63
C ALA A 417 -40.05 -38.28 -7.58
N ASP A 418 -38.95 -39.02 -7.47
CA ASP A 418 -38.77 -40.08 -6.48
C ASP A 418 -38.76 -39.51 -5.05
N MET A 419 -38.09 -38.37 -4.83
CA MET A 419 -38.10 -37.69 -3.52
C MET A 419 -39.51 -37.22 -3.15
N THR A 420 -40.24 -36.62 -4.09
CA THR A 420 -41.63 -36.19 -3.88
C THR A 420 -42.53 -37.39 -3.57
N ALA A 421 -42.33 -38.52 -4.25
CA ALA A 421 -43.08 -39.74 -4.00
C ALA A 421 -42.78 -40.33 -2.61
N ILE A 422 -41.51 -40.28 -2.17
CA ILE A 422 -41.11 -40.66 -0.82
C ILE A 422 -41.75 -39.73 0.21
N GLU A 423 -41.70 -38.41 0.01
CA GLU A 423 -42.32 -37.42 0.89
C GLU A 423 -43.83 -37.64 1.02
N ALA A 424 -44.52 -37.95 -0.10
CA ALA A 424 -45.94 -38.27 -0.10
C ALA A 424 -46.25 -39.59 0.64
N ALA A 425 -45.47 -40.65 0.40
CA ALA A 425 -45.64 -41.92 1.10
C ALA A 425 -45.38 -41.79 2.60
N VAL A 426 -44.37 -41.01 3.00
CA VAL A 426 -44.11 -40.69 4.41
C VAL A 426 -45.29 -39.93 5.01
N ALA A 427 -45.87 -38.96 4.29
CA ALA A 427 -47.02 -38.20 4.77
C ALA A 427 -48.31 -39.05 4.92
N GLU A 428 -48.47 -40.13 4.14
CA GLU A 428 -49.61 -41.05 4.24
C GLU A 428 -49.44 -42.12 5.34
N ASP A 429 -48.24 -42.71 5.44
CA ASP A 429 -47.99 -43.88 6.31
C ASP A 429 -47.37 -43.51 7.69
N VAL A 430 -46.90 -42.28 7.86
CA VAL A 430 -46.37 -41.77 9.13
C VAL A 430 -47.17 -40.54 9.56
N PRO A 431 -48.25 -40.70 10.37
CA PRO A 431 -48.98 -39.54 10.87
C PRO A 431 -48.16 -38.83 11.96
N GLY A 432 -47.51 -37.73 11.57
CA GLY A 432 -46.82 -36.80 12.49
C GLY A 432 -45.46 -36.37 11.98
#